data_AF-A0AAW0X0N8-F1
#
_entry.id   AF-A0AAW0X0N8-F1
#
_cell.length_a   1.000
_cell.length_b   1.000
_cell.length_c   1.000
_cell.angle_alpha   90.00
_cell.angle_beta   90.00
_cell.angle_gamma   90.00
#
_symmetry.space_group_name_H-M   'P 1'
#
loop_
_entity.id
_entity.type
_entity.pdbx_description
1 polymer ?
#
loop_
_entity_poly.entity_id
_entity_poly.type
_entity_poly.pdbx_seq_one_letter_code
_entity_poly.pdbx_strand_id
1 'polypeptide(L)'
;MSRRKGLSHEEKRQKMMELFYERKDFFQLKELEKIAPKEKGVISQAVKDIVQSLVDDAMVDTDKIGTCVYFWAFPSKALSTRKRKLDDLNSRLEDTTKKLKTSHSKLEQAMLVYDKHGQAMDYNL
;
A
#
# COMPACT_ATOMS: atom_id res chain seq x y z
N MET A 1 15.71 33.45 -10.27
CA MET A 1 15.20 33.02 -8.95
C MET A 1 14.24 31.85 -9.15
N SER A 2 14.73 30.62 -8.94
CA SER A 2 13.92 29.40 -9.10
C SER A 2 12.73 29.45 -8.13
N ARG A 3 11.49 29.41 -8.65
CA ARG A 3 10.29 29.32 -7.80
C ARG A 3 10.42 28.01 -7.03
N ARG A 4 10.61 28.07 -5.71
CA ARG A 4 10.60 26.89 -4.84
C ARG A 4 9.29 26.15 -5.09
N LYS A 5 9.37 25.03 -5.82
CA LYS A 5 8.24 24.13 -6.05
C LYS A 5 7.77 23.69 -4.67
N GLY A 6 6.48 23.84 -4.37
CA GLY A 6 5.92 23.33 -3.12
C GLY A 6 6.16 21.82 -3.03
N LEU A 7 6.32 21.29 -1.82
CA LEU A 7 6.46 19.84 -1.61
C LEU A 7 5.25 19.13 -2.22
N SER A 8 5.53 18.10 -3.01
CA SER A 8 4.55 17.14 -3.48
C SER A 8 3.94 16.35 -2.33
N HIS A 9 2.85 15.63 -2.61
CA HIS A 9 2.20 14.78 -1.61
C HIS A 9 3.17 13.72 -1.04
N GLU A 10 3.94 13.07 -1.91
CA GLU A 10 4.88 12.02 -1.47
C GLU A 10 6.03 12.59 -0.64
N GLU A 11 6.57 13.75 -1.02
CA GLU A 11 7.60 14.42 -0.22
C GLU A 11 7.09 14.78 1.18
N LYS A 12 5.83 15.22 1.30
CA LYS A 12 5.22 15.49 2.61
C LYS A 12 5.09 14.21 3.44
N ARG A 13 4.70 13.09 2.83
CA ARG A 13 4.63 11.78 3.51
C ARG A 13 6.00 11.35 4.02
N GLN A 14 7.02 11.43 3.18
CA GLN A 14 8.40 11.10 3.58
C GLN A 14 8.87 11.98 4.75
N LYS A 15 8.65 13.29 4.64
CA LYS A 15 9.01 14.26 5.68
C LYS A 15 8.29 14.02 7.01
N MET A 16 7.03 13.59 6.97
CA MET A 16 6.26 13.22 8.16
C MET A 16 6.81 11.94 8.80
N MET A 17 7.16 10.92 8.00
CA MET A 17 7.79 9.70 8.50
C MET A 17 9.16 9.97 9.14
N GLU A 18 9.97 10.85 8.55
CA GLU A 18 11.24 11.30 9.14
C GLU A 18 11.01 11.92 10.53
N LEU A 19 9.96 12.74 10.69
CA LEU A 19 9.63 13.35 11.99
C LEU A 19 9.31 12.29 13.05
N PHE A 20 8.47 11.29 12.72
CA PHE A 20 8.16 10.21 13.66
C PHE A 20 9.40 9.41 14.06
N TYR A 21 10.28 9.09 13.10
CA TYR A 21 11.47 8.28 13.34
C TYR A 21 12.61 9.01 14.07
N GLU A 22 12.76 10.31 13.84
CA GLU A 22 13.75 11.13 14.55
C GLU A 22 13.34 11.35 16.00
N ARG A 23 12.06 11.65 16.23
CA ARG A 23 11.56 11.96 17.57
C ARG A 23 11.34 10.72 18.42
N LYS A 24 10.91 9.60 17.81
CA LYS A 24 10.61 8.33 18.51
C LYS A 24 9.63 8.51 19.67
N ASP A 25 8.63 9.36 19.45
CA ASP A 25 7.67 9.78 20.46
C ASP A 25 6.22 9.63 19.94
N PHE A 26 5.26 9.82 20.82
CA PHE A 26 3.83 9.78 20.55
C PHE A 26 3.29 11.20 20.40
N PHE A 27 2.49 11.42 19.36
CA PHE A 27 1.97 12.75 19.06
C PHE A 27 0.47 12.76 18.93
N GLN A 28 -0.16 13.85 19.39
CA GLN A 28 -1.51 14.20 19.01
C GLN A 28 -1.53 14.97 17.70
N LEU A 29 -2.66 14.94 17.00
CA LEU A 29 -2.81 15.69 15.73
C LEU A 29 -2.47 17.18 15.88
N LYS A 30 -2.93 17.82 16.97
CA LYS A 30 -2.65 19.24 17.27
C LYS A 30 -1.17 19.54 17.48
N GLU A 31 -0.40 18.56 17.95
CA GLU A 31 1.05 18.69 18.11
C GLU A 31 1.74 18.58 16.75
N LEU A 32 1.36 17.59 15.94
CA LEU A 32 1.86 17.41 14.57
C LEU A 32 1.58 18.65 13.69
N GLU A 33 0.40 19.27 13.83
CA GLU A 33 0.03 20.49 13.11
C GLU A 33 0.94 21.70 13.44
N LYS A 34 1.66 21.68 14.57
CA LYS A 34 2.63 22.70 14.97
C LYS A 34 4.07 22.31 14.60
N ILE A 35 4.43 21.05 14.83
CA ILE A 35 5.82 20.57 14.68
C ILE A 35 6.15 20.34 13.20
N ALA A 36 5.24 19.74 12.42
CA ALA A 36 5.50 19.39 11.03
C ALA A 36 5.75 20.59 10.10
N PRO A 37 5.01 21.71 10.19
CA PRO A 37 5.34 22.92 9.43
C PRO A 37 6.68 23.53 9.85
N LYS A 38 6.97 23.53 11.15
CA LYS A 38 8.16 24.16 11.73
C LYS A 38 9.44 23.39 11.39
N GLU A 39 9.43 22.07 11.49
CA GLU A 39 10.63 21.24 11.37
C GLU A 39 10.81 20.63 9.98
N LYS A 40 9.70 20.35 9.30
CA LYS A 40 9.72 19.59 8.04
C LYS A 40 9.13 20.36 6.85
N GLY A 41 8.58 21.55 7.07
CA GLY A 41 7.99 22.38 6.02
C GLY A 41 6.69 21.82 5.44
N VAL A 42 6.06 20.85 6.11
CA VAL A 42 4.76 20.31 5.71
C VAL A 42 3.69 21.33 6.10
N ILE A 43 2.94 21.86 5.12
CA ILE A 43 1.89 22.84 5.38
C ILE A 43 0.85 22.29 6.39
N SER A 44 0.47 23.11 7.37
CA SER A 44 -0.41 22.69 8.48
C SER A 44 -1.73 22.08 7.98
N GLN A 45 -2.34 22.68 6.94
CA GLN A 45 -3.57 22.17 6.32
C GLN A 45 -3.46 20.76 5.73
N ALA A 46 -2.26 20.31 5.34
CA ALA A 46 -2.05 18.97 4.80
C ALA A 46 -1.68 17.93 5.86
N VAL A 47 -1.34 18.34 7.09
CA VAL A 47 -0.83 17.42 8.12
C VAL A 47 -1.83 16.30 8.41
N LYS A 48 -3.11 16.65 8.59
CA LYS A 48 -4.17 15.67 8.84
C LYS A 48 -4.28 14.63 7.73
N ASP A 49 -4.40 15.07 6.48
CA ASP A 49 -4.57 14.17 5.33
C ASP A 49 -3.32 13.29 5.13
N ILE A 50 -2.13 13.83 5.35
CA ILE A 50 -0.87 13.09 5.26
C ILE A 50 -0.79 12.03 6.36
N VAL A 51 -1.06 12.39 7.61
CA VAL A 51 -1.05 11.44 8.73
C VAL A 51 -2.08 10.32 8.49
N GLN A 52 -3.29 10.67 8.03
CA GLN A 52 -4.31 9.68 7.71
C GLN A 52 -3.84 8.75 6.58
N SER A 53 -3.28 9.29 5.50
CA SER A 53 -2.75 8.46 4.40
C SER A 53 -1.64 7.50 4.85
N LEU A 54 -0.84 7.89 5.85
CA LEU A 54 0.21 7.04 6.43
C LEU A 54 -0.36 5.97 7.36
N VAL A 55 -1.44 6.28 8.08
CA VAL A 55 -2.19 5.30 8.89
C VAL A 55 -2.88 4.27 7.99
N ASP A 56 -3.51 4.73 6.90
CA ASP A 56 -4.19 3.87 5.93
C ASP A 56 -3.21 2.88 5.26
N ASP A 57 -1.96 3.32 5.01
CA ASP A 57 -0.88 2.47 4.51
C ASP A 57 -0.13 1.68 5.60
N ALA A 58 -0.62 1.68 6.84
CA ALA A 58 -0.05 1.01 8.01
C ALA A 58 1.43 1.37 8.27
N MET A 59 1.82 2.60 7.92
CA MET A 59 3.15 3.17 8.19
C MET A 59 3.21 3.90 9.53
N VAL A 60 2.09 4.50 9.94
CA VAL A 60 1.91 5.16 11.24
C VAL A 60 0.84 4.40 12.01
N ASP A 61 1.12 4.13 13.28
CA ASP A 61 0.15 3.56 14.21
C ASP A 61 -0.68 4.66 14.85
N THR A 62 -1.94 4.33 15.17
CA THR A 62 -2.81 5.20 15.91
C THR A 62 -3.60 4.44 16.96
N ASP A 63 -3.85 5.08 18.09
CA ASP A 63 -4.71 4.54 19.15
C ASP A 63 -5.38 5.67 19.94
N LYS A 64 -6.55 5.36 20.49
CA LYS A 64 -7.36 6.29 21.27
C LYS A 64 -7.26 5.93 22.75
N ILE A 65 -6.63 6.82 23.52
CA ILE A 65 -6.48 6.67 24.97
C ILE A 65 -7.33 7.75 25.64
N GLY A 66 -8.42 7.31 26.27
CA GLY A 66 -9.44 8.20 26.83
C GLY A 66 -10.13 9.04 25.75
N THR A 67 -9.96 10.36 25.80
CA THR A 67 -10.53 11.29 24.82
C THR A 67 -9.56 11.69 23.71
N CYS A 68 -8.30 11.26 23.78
CA CYS A 68 -7.22 11.70 22.89
C CYS A 68 -6.81 10.59 21.93
N VAL A 69 -6.49 10.97 20.69
CA VAL A 69 -5.93 10.07 19.67
C VAL A 69 -4.44 10.37 19.52
N TYR A 70 -3.63 9.32 19.61
CA TYR A 70 -2.19 9.37 19.49
C TYR A 70 -1.73 8.72 18.19
N PHE A 71 -0.60 9.21 17.68
CA PHE A 71 0.04 8.75 16.46
C PHE A 71 1.53 8.54 16.73
N TRP A 72 2.08 7.42 16.25
CA TRP A 72 3.50 7.13 16.37
C TRP A 72 3.96 6.19 15.25
N ALA A 73 5.27 6.13 15.00
CA ALA A 73 5.84 5.15 14.10
C ALA A 73 7.22 4.72 14.58
N PHE A 74 7.49 3.41 14.52
CA PHE A 74 8.80 2.85 14.87
C PHE A 74 9.58 2.46 13.61
N PRO A 75 10.89 2.77 13.52
CA PRO A 75 11.71 2.40 12.37
C PRO A 75 11.70 0.89 12.09
N SER A 76 11.66 0.08 13.15
CA SER A 76 11.60 -1.39 13.06
C SER A 76 10.34 -1.89 12.36
N LYS A 77 9.24 -1.13 12.42
CA LYS A 77 7.97 -1.52 11.83
C LYS A 77 7.98 -1.41 10.31
N ALA A 78 8.64 -0.40 9.74
CA ALA A 78 8.74 -0.26 8.28
C ALA A 78 9.33 -1.49 7.58
N LEU A 79 10.35 -2.13 8.18
CA LEU A 79 10.93 -3.36 7.64
C LEU A 79 9.90 -4.49 7.66
N SER A 80 9.20 -4.66 8.78
CA SER A 80 8.20 -5.72 8.95
C SER A 80 6.99 -5.53 8.02
N THR A 81 6.50 -4.29 7.85
CA THR A 81 5.38 -3.96 6.97
C THR A 81 5.75 -4.17 5.51
N ARG A 82 6.96 -3.76 5.10
CA ARG A 82 7.45 -4.03 3.73
C ARG A 82 7.58 -5.53 3.46
N LYS A 83 8.10 -6.31 4.41
CA LYS A 83 8.20 -7.77 4.28
C LYS A 83 6.82 -8.41 4.16
N ARG A 84 5.87 -8.06 5.04
CA ARG A 84 4.48 -8.56 4.94
C ARG A 84 3.80 -8.21 3.62
N LYS A 85 3.99 -6.98 3.12
CA LYS A 85 3.42 -6.54 1.84
C LYS A 85 4.05 -7.28 0.65
N LEU A 86 5.35 -7.58 0.71
CA LEU A 86 6.01 -8.43 -0.28
C LEU A 86 5.44 -9.86 -0.25
N ASP A 87 5.29 -10.43 0.94
CA ASP A 87 4.75 -11.78 1.12
C ASP A 87 3.30 -11.88 0.63
N ASP A 88 2.45 -10.88 0.93
CA ASP A 88 1.06 -10.81 0.43
C ASP A 88 1.00 -10.70 -1.10
N LEU A 89 1.81 -9.82 -1.69
CA LEU A 89 1.86 -9.67 -3.15
C LEU A 89 2.33 -10.96 -3.84
N ASN A 90 3.31 -11.66 -3.27
CA ASN A 90 3.78 -12.94 -3.78
C ASN A 90 2.68 -14.01 -3.70
N SER A 91 1.96 -14.10 -2.57
CA SER A 91 0.83 -15.01 -2.43
C SER A 91 -0.28 -14.74 -3.46
N ARG A 92 -0.64 -13.46 -3.66
CA ARG A 92 -1.63 -13.06 -4.66
C ARG A 92 -1.18 -13.36 -6.09
N LEU A 93 0.12 -13.18 -6.38
CA LEU A 93 0.72 -13.53 -7.67
C LEU A 93 0.66 -15.05 -7.91
N GLU A 94 0.99 -15.86 -6.91
CA GLU A 94 0.88 -17.32 -6.99
C GLU A 94 -0.55 -17.76 -7.23
N ASP A 95 -1.52 -17.22 -6.50
CA ASP A 95 -2.93 -17.55 -6.66
C ASP A 95 -3.45 -17.15 -8.05
N THR A 96 -3.05 -15.98 -8.54
CA THR A 96 -3.41 -15.51 -9.89
C THR A 96 -2.79 -16.41 -10.95
N THR A 97 -1.52 -16.80 -10.78
CA THR A 97 -0.83 -17.71 -11.68
C THR A 97 -1.47 -19.10 -11.70
N LYS A 98 -1.86 -19.63 -10.52
CA LYS A 98 -2.60 -20.90 -10.43
C LYS A 98 -3.93 -20.81 -11.17
N LYS A 99 -4.72 -19.76 -10.93
CA LYS A 99 -5.99 -19.52 -11.63
C LYS A 99 -5.80 -19.43 -13.14
N LEU A 100 -4.77 -18.71 -13.60
CA LEU A 100 -4.44 -18.58 -15.01
C LEU A 100 -4.13 -19.96 -15.63
N LYS A 101 -3.29 -20.77 -14.99
CA LYS A 101 -2.98 -22.14 -15.44
C LYS A 101 -4.22 -23.02 -15.50
N THR A 102 -5.07 -22.98 -14.47
CA THR A 102 -6.31 -23.77 -14.46
C THR A 102 -7.27 -23.35 -15.58
N SER A 103 -7.44 -22.05 -15.79
CA SER A 103 -8.27 -21.54 -16.90
C SER A 103 -7.71 -21.93 -18.26
N HIS A 104 -6.38 -21.87 -18.43
CA HIS A 104 -5.73 -22.27 -19.68
C HIS A 104 -5.89 -23.77 -19.95
N SER A 105 -5.73 -24.63 -18.93
CA SER A 105 -5.92 -26.07 -19.08
C SER A 105 -7.38 -26.42 -19.42
N LYS A 106 -8.36 -25.72 -18.83
CA LYS A 106 -9.78 -25.89 -19.19
C LYS A 106 -10.06 -25.48 -20.63
N LEU A 107 -9.47 -24.38 -21.09
CA LEU A 107 -9.56 -23.92 -22.48
C LEU A 107 -8.99 -24.95 -23.45
N GLU A 108 -7.81 -25.48 -23.15
CA GLU A 108 -7.14 -26.50 -23.97
C GLU A 108 -7.96 -27.80 -24.03
N GLN A 109 -8.48 -28.26 -22.90
CA GLN A 109 -9.38 -29.42 -22.86
C GLN A 109 -10.64 -29.19 -23.69
N ALA A 110 -11.25 -28.01 -23.61
CA ALA A 110 -12.41 -27.67 -24.42
C ALA A 110 -12.08 -27.70 -25.91
N MET A 111 -10.94 -27.13 -26.34
CA MET A 111 -10.50 -27.15 -27.73
C MET A 111 -10.28 -28.58 -28.25
N LEU A 112 -9.64 -29.45 -27.46
CA LEU A 112 -9.43 -30.85 -27.82
C LEU A 112 -10.74 -31.64 -27.96
N VAL A 113 -11.76 -31.31 -27.15
CA VAL A 113 -13.09 -31.92 -27.27
C VAL A 113 -13.77 -31.47 -28.56
N TYR A 114 -13.69 -30.18 -28.92
CA TYR A 114 -14.23 -29.68 -30.18
C TYR A 114 -13.56 -30.32 -31.41
N ASP A 115 -12.23 -30.46 -31.41
CA ASP A 115 -11.47 -31.07 -32.52
C ASP A 115 -11.83 -32.55 -32.73
N LYS A 116 -11.98 -33.30 -31.63
CA LYS A 116 -12.42 -34.70 -31.68
C LYS A 116 -13.86 -34.86 -32.16
N HIS A 117 -14.74 -33.91 -31.84
CA HIS A 117 -16.13 -33.93 -32.32
C HIS A 117 -16.23 -33.57 -33.81
N GLY A 118 -15.37 -32.67 -34.30
CA GLY A 118 -15.25 -32.37 -35.74
C GLY A 118 -14.79 -33.59 -36.55
N GLN A 119 -13.73 -34.27 -36.11
CA GLN A 119 -13.23 -35.48 -36.78
C GLN A 119 -14.22 -36.67 -36.73
N ALA A 120 -15.07 -36.77 -35.71
CA ALA A 120 -16.08 -37.84 -35.61
C ALA A 120 -17.26 -37.66 -36.59
N MET A 121 -17.51 -36.44 -37.07
CA MET A 121 -18.59 -36.14 -38.02
C MET A 121 -18.17 -36.37 -39.49
N ASP A 122 -16.87 -36.23 -39.79
CA ASP A 122 -16.33 -36.47 -41.14
C ASP A 122 -16.16 -37.96 -41.50
N TYR A 123 -16.27 -38.87 -40.52
CA TYR A 123 -16.16 -40.33 -40.73
C TYR A 123 -17.51 -41.05 -40.91
N ASN A 124 -18.62 -40.33 -41.03
CA ASN A 124 -19.99 -40.88 -41.18
C ASN A 124 -20.65 -40.54 -42.54
N LEU A 125 -19.87 -40.17 -43.55
CA LEU A 125 -20.29 -40.03 -44.96
C LEU A 125 -19.70 -41.17 -45.81
#